data_AF-A0A6V8NKY3-F1
#
_entry.id   AF-A0A6V8NKY3-F1
#
_cell.length_a   1.000
_cell.length_b   1.000
_cell.length_c   1.000
_cell.angle_alpha   90.00
_cell.angle_beta   90.00
_cell.angle_gamma   90.00
#
_symmetry.space_group_name_H-M   'P 1'
#
loop_
_entity.id
_entity.type
_entity.pdbx_description
1 polymer ?
#
loop_
_entity_poly.entity_id
_entity_poly.type
_entity_poly.pdbx_seq_one_letter_code
_entity_poly.pdbx_strand_id
1 'polypeptide(L)'
;MSKNRSSISRARSYREIGEYWDTHDLAKYWDQTEPAEFEVEIQSEVTYYPLDSRLSERIRSLARKRGVSADTLLNLWVQEKLQEKKA
;
A
#
# COMPACT_ATOMS: atom_id res chain seq x y z
N MET A 1 -7.85 -28.01 -17.13
CA MET A 1 -8.11 -26.55 -17.09
C MET A 1 -7.21 -25.85 -18.10
N SER A 2 -7.68 -24.81 -18.80
CA SER A 2 -6.80 -24.00 -19.66
C SER A 2 -5.73 -23.35 -18.77
N LYS A 3 -4.45 -23.52 -19.10
CA LYS A 3 -3.31 -23.11 -18.25
C LYS A 3 -3.31 -21.62 -17.83
N ASN A 4 -4.14 -20.78 -18.44
CA ASN A 4 -4.15 -19.32 -18.25
C ASN A 4 -5.53 -18.76 -17.85
N ARG A 5 -6.43 -19.56 -17.24
CA ARG A 5 -7.75 -19.08 -16.81
C ARG A 5 -8.08 -19.51 -15.38
N SER A 6 -8.79 -18.66 -14.66
CA SER A 6 -9.38 -19.01 -13.36
C SER A 6 -10.42 -20.14 -13.51
N SER A 7 -10.65 -20.87 -12.42
CA SER A 7 -11.54 -22.04 -12.38
C SER A 7 -13.02 -21.65 -12.55
N ILE A 8 -13.49 -20.68 -11.77
CA ILE A 8 -14.90 -20.25 -11.73
C ILE A 8 -15.16 -19.15 -12.77
N SER A 9 -14.52 -17.98 -12.63
CA SER A 9 -14.78 -16.82 -13.49
C SER A 9 -14.26 -16.96 -14.92
N ARG A 10 -13.43 -17.96 -15.21
CA ARG A 10 -12.74 -18.18 -16.49
C ARG A 10 -11.92 -16.97 -17.00
N ALA A 11 -11.66 -16.01 -16.12
CA ALA A 11 -10.92 -14.79 -16.35
C ALA A 11 -9.43 -15.08 -16.58
N ARG A 12 -8.76 -14.18 -17.32
CA ARG A 12 -7.33 -14.27 -17.66
C ARG A 12 -6.47 -13.25 -16.90
N SER A 13 -7.08 -12.34 -16.15
CA SER A 13 -6.39 -11.30 -15.38
C SER A 13 -7.08 -11.04 -14.04
N TYR A 14 -6.36 -10.47 -13.07
CA TYR A 14 -6.95 -10.08 -11.77
C TYR A 14 -8.09 -9.07 -11.92
N ARG A 15 -7.97 -8.15 -12.87
CA ARG A 15 -9.03 -7.18 -13.17
C ARG A 15 -10.31 -7.88 -13.64
N GLU A 16 -10.19 -8.80 -14.59
CA GLU A 16 -11.33 -9.58 -15.09
C GLU A 16 -11.95 -10.47 -14.00
N ILE A 17 -11.16 -10.97 -13.05
CA ILE A 17 -11.68 -11.71 -11.89
C ILE A 17 -12.55 -10.79 -11.02
N GLY A 18 -12.09 -9.56 -10.75
CA GLY A 18 -12.86 -8.57 -9.99
C GLY A 18 -14.16 -8.20 -10.68
N GLU A 19 -14.10 -7.83 -11.97
CA GLU A 19 -15.28 -7.45 -12.77
C GLU A 19 -16.34 -8.58 -12.80
N TYR A 20 -15.92 -9.84 -12.80
CA TYR A 20 -16.84 -10.97 -12.67
C TYR A 20 -17.54 -10.98 -11.31
N TRP A 21 -16.79 -10.92 -10.20
CA TRP A 21 -17.35 -11.00 -8.85
C TRP A 21 -18.13 -9.76 -8.42
N ASP A 22 -17.90 -8.60 -9.04
CA ASP A 22 -18.73 -7.40 -8.84
C ASP A 22 -20.20 -7.61 -9.22
N THR A 23 -20.47 -8.57 -10.12
CA THR A 23 -21.81 -8.86 -10.64
C THR A 23 -22.32 -10.26 -10.29
N HIS A 24 -21.51 -11.09 -9.62
CA HIS A 24 -21.83 -12.47 -9.29
C HIS A 24 -21.77 -12.71 -7.78
N ASP A 25 -22.84 -13.28 -7.24
CA ASP A 25 -22.92 -13.62 -5.82
C ASP A 25 -22.05 -14.85 -5.51
N LEU A 26 -21.13 -14.70 -4.56
CA LEU A 26 -20.26 -15.77 -4.06
C LEU A 26 -21.06 -16.95 -3.51
N ALA A 27 -22.22 -16.72 -2.89
CA ALA A 27 -23.03 -17.77 -2.28
C ALA A 27 -23.48 -18.84 -3.29
N LYS A 28 -23.61 -18.48 -4.58
CA LYS A 28 -23.97 -19.42 -5.66
C LYS A 28 -22.86 -20.43 -5.98
N TYR A 29 -21.66 -20.19 -5.48
CA TYR A 29 -20.48 -21.02 -5.71
C TYR A 29 -19.91 -21.58 -4.41
N TRP A 30 -20.66 -21.50 -3.30
CA TRP A 30 -20.17 -21.88 -1.97
C TRP A 30 -19.62 -23.31 -1.93
N ASP A 31 -20.31 -24.27 -2.57
CA ASP A 31 -19.89 -25.68 -2.67
C ASP A 31 -18.65 -25.91 -3.56
N GLN A 32 -18.22 -24.88 -4.30
CA GLN A 32 -17.04 -24.90 -5.18
C GLN A 32 -15.90 -24.04 -4.65
N THR A 33 -16.08 -23.44 -3.47
CA THR A 33 -15.10 -22.56 -2.82
C THR A 33 -14.74 -23.11 -1.46
N GLU A 34 -13.55 -22.74 -0.98
CA GLU A 34 -13.10 -23.06 0.36
C GLU A 34 -12.61 -21.78 1.05
N PRO A 35 -12.68 -21.70 2.39
CA PRO A 35 -12.10 -20.60 3.13
C PRO A 35 -10.60 -20.45 2.80
N ALA A 36 -10.17 -19.26 2.42
CA ALA A 36 -8.77 -18.95 2.22
C ALA A 36 -8.18 -18.41 3.52
N GLU A 37 -7.23 -19.14 4.11
CA GLU A 37 -6.42 -18.66 5.24
C GLU A 37 -5.13 -18.04 4.71
N PHE A 38 -4.84 -16.80 5.13
CA PHE A 38 -3.59 -16.11 4.80
C PHE A 38 -3.18 -15.20 5.95
N GLU A 39 -1.87 -15.13 6.19
CA GLU A 39 -1.28 -14.22 7.16
C GLU A 39 -0.80 -12.95 6.44
N VAL A 40 -1.16 -11.79 6.97
CA VAL A 40 -0.64 -10.50 6.51
C VAL A 40 0.18 -9.89 7.63
N GLU A 41 1.49 -9.76 7.38
CA GLU A 41 2.36 -9.03 8.28
C GLU A 41 2.33 -7.54 7.90
N ILE A 42 1.54 -6.74 8.62
CA ILE A 42 1.57 -5.27 8.47
C ILE A 42 2.76 -4.76 9.27
N GLN A 43 3.94 -4.75 8.65
CA GLN A 43 5.22 -4.45 9.31
C GLN A 43 5.41 -2.98 9.74
N SER A 44 4.62 -2.04 9.22
CA SER A 44 4.76 -0.63 9.63
C SER A 44 3.43 0.12 9.63
N GLU A 45 3.16 0.80 10.74
CA GLU A 45 2.15 1.85 10.82
C GLU A 45 2.78 3.16 10.32
N VAL A 46 2.35 3.64 9.16
CA VAL A 46 2.80 4.92 8.61
C VAL A 46 1.75 5.98 8.92
N THR A 47 2.12 6.98 9.71
CA THR A 47 1.28 8.17 9.91
C THR A 47 1.64 9.23 8.87
N TYR A 48 0.66 9.63 8.07
CA TYR A 48 0.84 10.67 7.05
C TYR A 48 0.43 12.04 7.58
N TYR A 49 1.32 13.02 7.42
CA TYR A 49 1.04 14.42 7.70
C TYR A 49 1.05 15.23 6.39
N PRO A 50 0.00 16.01 6.10
CA PRO A 50 0.00 16.87 4.93
C PRO A 50 1.06 17.96 5.07
N LEU A 51 1.81 18.21 3.99
CA LEU A 51 2.77 19.30 3.88
C LEU A 51 2.37 20.20 2.72
N ASP A 52 2.69 21.49 2.84
CA ASP A 52 2.61 22.42 1.73
C ASP A 52 3.42 21.88 0.52
N SER A 53 2.88 22.05 -0.69
CA SER A 53 3.47 21.47 -1.90
C SER A 53 4.87 22.02 -2.21
N ARG A 54 5.07 23.33 -2.01
CA ARG A 54 6.38 23.97 -2.24
C ARG A 54 7.38 23.54 -1.18
N LEU A 55 6.94 23.39 0.07
CA LEU A 55 7.77 22.83 1.14
C LEU A 55 8.19 21.38 0.81
N SER A 56 7.25 20.55 0.38
CA SER A 56 7.50 19.15 -0.01
C SER A 56 8.52 19.06 -1.15
N GLU A 57 8.44 19.93 -2.15
CA GLU A 57 9.44 20.02 -3.22
C GLU A 57 10.84 20.37 -2.71
N ARG A 58 10.94 21.37 -1.82
CA ARG A 58 12.22 21.78 -1.23
C ARG A 58 12.85 20.65 -0.41
N ILE A 59 12.05 19.94 0.39
CA ILE A 59 12.49 18.79 1.17
C ILE A 59 13.02 17.69 0.23
N ARG A 60 12.26 17.32 -0.81
CA ARG A 60 12.69 16.30 -1.78
C ARG A 60 13.99 16.68 -2.48
N SER A 61 14.14 17.94 -2.89
CA SER A 61 15.37 18.44 -3.50
C SER A 61 16.57 18.33 -2.56
N LEU A 62 16.40 18.69 -1.28
CA LEU A 62 17.46 18.61 -0.30
C LEU A 62 17.81 17.17 0.07
N ALA A 63 16.81 16.31 0.27
CA ALA A 63 17.00 14.90 0.56
C ALA A 63 17.80 14.21 -0.54
N ARG A 64 17.46 14.48 -1.82
CA ARG A 64 18.20 13.99 -2.97
C ARG A 64 19.66 14.45 -2.97
N LYS A 65 19.93 15.72 -2.67
CA LYS A 65 21.31 16.25 -2.56
C LYS A 65 22.10 15.57 -1.44
N ARG A 66 21.43 15.10 -0.39
CA ARG A 66 22.02 14.39 0.76
C ARG A 66 22.07 12.87 0.57
N GLY A 67 21.55 12.34 -0.54
CA GLY A 67 21.53 10.90 -0.80
C GLY A 67 20.56 10.09 0.07
N VAL A 68 19.56 10.75 0.68
CA VAL A 68 18.56 10.11 1.55
C VAL A 68 17.14 10.35 1.02
N SER A 69 16.17 9.58 1.53
CA SER A 69 14.77 9.78 1.20
C SER A 69 14.19 11.02 1.92
N ALA A 70 13.09 11.56 1.38
CA ALA A 70 12.44 12.74 1.96
C ALA A 70 11.83 12.43 3.35
N ASP A 71 11.29 11.23 3.53
CA ASP A 71 10.81 10.70 4.82
C ASP A 71 11.94 10.58 5.84
N THR A 72 13.11 10.04 5.45
CA THR A 72 14.28 9.95 6.33
C THR A 72 14.73 11.34 6.79
N LEU A 73 14.85 12.29 5.86
CA LEU A 73 15.24 13.66 6.17
C LEU A 73 14.23 14.34 7.13
N LEU A 74 12.94 14.16 6.88
CA LEU A 74 11.88 14.69 7.73
C LEU A 74 11.93 14.10 9.14
N ASN A 75 12.07 12.78 9.26
CA ASN A 75 12.14 12.10 10.55
C ASN A 75 13.32 12.60 11.39
N LEU A 76 14.50 12.74 10.79
CA LEU A 76 15.68 13.29 11.47
C LEU A 76 15.41 14.70 12.00
N TRP A 77 14.87 15.60 11.17
CA TRP A 77 14.58 16.97 11.59
C TRP A 77 13.51 17.06 12.68
N VAL A 78 12.47 16.25 12.60
CA VAL A 78 11.42 16.21 13.64
C VAL A 78 12.03 15.71 14.95
N GLN A 79 12.87 14.67 14.92
CA GLN A 79 13.58 14.19 16.10
C GLN A 79 14.47 15.26 16.72
N GLU A 80 15.31 15.94 15.93
CA GLU A 80 16.16 17.05 16.38
C GLU A 80 15.33 18.15 17.06
N LYS A 81 14.24 18.59 16.42
CA LYS A 81 13.37 19.66 16.95
C LYS A 81 12.65 19.26 18.23
N LEU A 82 12.25 18.00 18.36
CA LEU A 82 11.65 17.49 19.59
C LEU A 82 12.66 17.39 20.74
N GLN A 83 13.93 17.09 20.44
CA GLN A 83 14.99 17.06 21.45
C GLN A 83 15.32 18.48 21.95
N GLU A 84 15.41 19.47 21.06
CA GLU A 84 15.63 20.87 21.43
C GLU A 84 14.56 21.43 22.39
N LYS A 85 13.31 20.94 22.31
CA LYS A 85 12.19 21.39 23.16
C LYS A 85 12.10 20.71 24.52
N LYS A 86 12.86 19.62 24.72
CA LYS A 86 12.93 18.90 26.01
C LYS A 86 14.05 19.41 26.91
N ALA A 87 14.99 20.19 26.37
CA ALA A 87 16.04 20.90 27.10
C ALA A 87 15.56 22.27 27.57
#